data_AF-A0A077ZI17-F1
#
_entry.id   AF-A0A077ZI17-F1
#
_cell.length_a   1.000
_cell.length_b   1.000
_cell.length_c   1.000
_cell.angle_alpha   90.00
_cell.angle_beta   90.00
_cell.angle_gamma   90.00
#
_symmetry.space_group_name_H-M   'P 1'
#
loop_
_entity.id
_entity.type
_entity.pdbx_description
1 polymer ?
#
loop_
_entity_poly.entity_id
_entity_poly.type
_entity_poly.pdbx_seq_one_letter_code
_entity_poly.pdbx_strand_id
1 'polypeptide(L)'
;FRNFDVEFGVTGTSVSPCSYIYCGPRAFSEPETMSLSAFLKQNEDKIVAYVALHTFSQLWLMPFGYDVNALPSNLNELDETAHEAVRALRSVHHSNYRVLRSAQLYPASGDAPDWVKKFTKIPYSYTVELRPDHYQKGGFVLPENQIIPTGEEIYAGVRAMAEHVVKNMKL
;
A
#
# COMPACT_ATOMS: atom_id res chain seq x y z
N PHE A 1 -6.62 -1.30 6.12
CA PHE A 1 -7.54 -0.75 7.14
C PHE A 1 -8.56 0.16 6.46
N ARG A 2 -9.71 0.42 7.10
CA ARG A 2 -10.81 1.25 6.57
C ARG A 2 -11.08 2.51 7.42
N ASN A 3 -10.13 2.90 8.27
CA ASN A 3 -10.32 3.90 9.33
C ASN A 3 -9.60 5.25 9.08
N PHE A 4 -8.86 5.40 7.98
CA PHE A 4 -8.23 6.68 7.64
C PHE A 4 -9.25 7.67 7.08
N ASP A 5 -9.01 8.97 7.27
CA ASP A 5 -9.90 10.05 6.83
C ASP A 5 -9.79 10.36 5.33
N VAL A 6 -10.06 9.34 4.50
CA VAL A 6 -10.08 9.45 3.03
C VAL A 6 -11.30 8.71 2.50
N GLU A 7 -12.27 9.47 2.02
CA GLU A 7 -13.60 8.93 1.63
C GLU A 7 -14.19 8.01 2.72
N PHE A 8 -13.98 8.33 4.00
CA PHE A 8 -14.30 7.46 5.12
C PHE A 8 -15.76 7.01 5.09
N GLY A 9 -16.00 5.69 5.16
CA GLY A 9 -17.35 5.13 5.17
C GLY A 9 -18.05 5.12 3.80
N VAL A 10 -17.39 5.53 2.70
CA VAL A 10 -18.05 5.73 1.40
C VAL A 10 -18.15 4.45 0.57
N THR A 11 -17.04 3.81 0.22
CA THR A 11 -17.02 2.65 -0.70
C THR A 11 -16.17 1.51 -0.16
N GLY A 12 -16.55 0.26 -0.45
CA GLY A 12 -15.77 -0.94 -0.09
C GLY A 12 -15.52 -1.12 1.41
N THR A 13 -16.46 -0.66 2.24
CA THR A 13 -16.39 -0.67 3.70
C THR A 13 -17.77 -0.95 4.31
N SER A 14 -17.85 -1.12 5.62
CA SER A 14 -19.10 -1.30 6.35
C SER A 14 -19.19 -0.41 7.59
N VAL A 15 -20.40 0.01 7.93
CA VAL A 15 -20.71 0.69 9.21
C VAL A 15 -21.18 -0.30 10.29
N SER A 16 -21.30 -1.59 9.96
CA SER A 16 -21.69 -2.62 10.94
C SER A 16 -20.46 -3.05 11.76
N PRO A 17 -20.48 -2.93 13.10
CA PRO A 17 -19.37 -3.39 13.94
C PRO A 17 -19.04 -4.88 13.84
N CYS A 18 -19.99 -5.70 13.35
CA CYS A 18 -19.78 -7.14 13.15
C CYS A 18 -19.12 -7.48 11.81
N SER A 19 -18.87 -6.49 10.95
CA SER A 19 -18.26 -6.70 9.63
C SER A 19 -16.74 -6.76 9.72
N TYR A 20 -16.11 -7.67 8.97
CA TYR A 20 -14.65 -7.72 8.80
C TYR A 20 -14.06 -6.47 8.13
N ILE A 21 -14.89 -5.66 7.48
CA ILE A 21 -14.51 -4.40 6.83
C ILE A 21 -15.15 -3.20 7.52
N TYR A 22 -15.45 -3.32 8.82
CA TYR A 22 -15.98 -2.21 9.62
C TYR A 22 -15.01 -1.02 9.59
N CYS A 23 -15.51 0.16 9.25
CA CYS A 23 -14.69 1.37 9.20
C CYS A 23 -14.43 1.98 10.58
N GLY A 24 -15.18 1.64 11.63
CA GLY A 24 -15.15 2.36 12.89
C GLY A 24 -16.25 3.44 12.99
N PRO A 25 -16.45 4.02 14.18
CA PRO A 25 -17.50 5.02 14.41
C PRO A 25 -17.19 6.40 13.80
N ARG A 26 -15.92 6.69 13.52
CA ARG A 26 -15.43 7.89 12.83
C ARG A 26 -14.03 7.64 12.28
N ALA A 27 -13.57 8.47 11.35
CA ALA A 27 -12.17 8.42 10.92
C ALA A 27 -11.21 8.62 12.12
N PHE A 28 -10.11 7.89 12.12
CA PHE A 28 -9.11 7.86 13.19
C PHE A 28 -9.70 7.57 14.57
N SER A 29 -10.70 6.67 14.64
CA SER A 29 -11.22 6.18 15.92
C SER A 29 -10.26 5.22 16.60
N GLU A 30 -9.48 4.47 15.84
CA GLU A 30 -8.54 3.49 16.38
C GLU A 30 -7.23 4.20 16.80
N PRO A 31 -6.73 3.98 18.03
CA PRO A 31 -5.54 4.67 18.53
C PRO A 31 -4.29 4.43 17.66
N GLU A 32 -4.19 3.27 17.00
CA GLU A 32 -3.11 2.91 16.08
C GLU A 32 -3.12 3.81 14.84
N THR A 33 -4.28 3.99 14.22
CA THR A 33 -4.41 4.84 13.02
C THR A 33 -4.29 6.31 13.34
N MET A 34 -4.81 6.75 14.49
CA MET A 34 -4.65 8.10 15.00
C MET A 34 -3.18 8.44 15.29
N SER A 35 -2.45 7.52 15.92
CA SER A 35 -1.02 7.71 16.21
C SER A 35 -0.19 7.74 14.92
N LEU A 36 -0.49 6.85 13.97
CA LEU A 36 0.21 6.81 12.69
C LEU A 36 -0.05 8.10 11.87
N SER A 37 -1.30 8.56 11.79
CA SER A 37 -1.62 9.78 11.04
C SER A 37 -0.95 11.01 11.64
N ALA A 38 -0.90 11.12 12.98
CA ALA A 38 -0.19 12.19 13.68
C ALA A 38 1.32 12.16 13.39
N PHE A 39 1.96 10.99 13.46
CA PHE A 39 3.39 10.85 13.17
C PHE A 39 3.73 11.23 11.73
N LEU A 40 2.95 10.73 10.76
CA LEU A 40 3.16 11.02 9.34
C LEU A 40 2.98 12.51 9.07
N LYS A 41 1.94 13.14 9.64
CA LYS A 41 1.70 14.58 9.53
C LYS A 41 2.82 15.43 10.11
N GLN A 42 3.32 15.07 11.29
CA GLN A 42 4.41 15.79 11.94
C GLN A 42 5.72 15.70 11.15
N ASN A 43 5.91 14.66 10.35
CA ASN A 43 7.15 14.38 9.63
C ASN A 43 6.98 14.42 8.10
N GLU A 44 5.87 14.98 7.58
CA GLU A 44 5.55 14.92 6.15
C GLU A 44 6.57 15.65 5.26
N ASP A 45 7.32 16.60 5.81
CA ASP A 45 8.41 17.30 5.11
C ASP A 45 9.73 16.49 5.06
N LYS A 46 9.81 15.38 5.79
CA LYS A 46 11.02 14.54 5.89
C LYS A 46 10.82 13.15 5.29
N ILE A 47 9.58 12.71 5.16
CA ILE A 47 9.22 11.39 4.65
C ILE A 47 8.93 11.51 3.16
N VAL A 48 9.67 10.74 2.35
CA VAL A 48 9.55 10.77 0.89
C VAL A 48 8.70 9.63 0.34
N ALA A 49 8.59 8.53 1.08
CA ALA A 49 7.80 7.38 0.67
C ALA A 49 7.09 6.72 1.86
N TYR A 50 5.89 6.20 1.61
CA TYR A 50 5.14 5.34 2.52
C TYR A 50 4.81 4.03 1.83
N VAL A 51 5.07 2.90 2.49
CA VAL A 51 4.78 1.56 1.97
C VAL A 51 4.06 0.76 3.05
N ALA A 52 2.79 0.44 2.81
CA ALA A 52 2.02 -0.44 3.67
C ALA A 52 2.18 -1.89 3.20
N LEU A 53 2.77 -2.75 4.02
CA LEU A 53 2.91 -4.17 3.72
C LEU A 53 1.69 -4.95 4.21
N HIS A 54 1.12 -5.76 3.32
CA HIS A 54 -0.01 -6.64 3.53
C HIS A 54 0.29 -8.03 2.94
N THR A 55 -0.62 -8.97 3.13
CA THR A 55 -0.60 -10.29 2.47
C THR A 55 -2.06 -10.71 2.28
N PHE A 56 -2.44 -11.38 1.20
CA PHE A 56 -1.63 -11.96 0.13
C PHE A 56 -2.14 -11.49 -1.24
N SER A 57 -1.39 -11.72 -2.32
CA SER A 57 -1.81 -11.76 -3.74
C SER A 57 -0.65 -11.50 -4.71
N GLN A 58 0.55 -11.15 -4.21
CA GLN A 58 1.66 -10.66 -5.02
C GLN A 58 1.28 -9.42 -5.84
N LEU A 59 0.92 -8.33 -5.17
CA LEU A 59 0.54 -7.07 -5.81
C LEU A 59 1.37 -5.90 -5.28
N TRP A 60 1.69 -4.96 -6.16
CA TRP A 60 2.21 -3.65 -5.81
C TRP A 60 1.17 -2.61 -6.24
N LEU A 61 0.44 -2.06 -5.27
CA LEU A 61 -0.74 -1.26 -5.52
C LEU A 61 -0.44 0.24 -5.35
N MET A 62 -0.95 1.00 -6.30
CA MET A 62 -0.87 2.47 -6.33
C MET A 62 -2.22 3.10 -5.94
N PRO A 63 -2.21 4.27 -5.29
CA PRO A 63 -3.42 5.04 -5.05
C PRO A 63 -4.06 5.53 -6.36
N PHE A 64 -5.34 5.91 -6.39
CA PHE A 64 -6.29 5.78 -5.29
C PHE A 64 -7.04 4.44 -5.31
N GLY A 65 -7.37 3.93 -4.13
CA GLY A 65 -8.21 2.78 -3.86
C GLY A 65 -9.68 3.09 -3.80
N TYR A 66 -10.09 4.29 -3.37
CA TYR A 66 -11.52 4.58 -3.12
C TYR A 66 -12.40 4.71 -4.38
N ASP A 67 -11.83 5.06 -5.54
CA ASP A 67 -12.57 5.25 -6.80
C ASP A 67 -11.66 4.93 -8.00
N VAL A 68 -12.17 4.14 -8.96
CA VAL A 68 -11.49 3.79 -10.21
C VAL A 68 -11.13 5.00 -11.08
N ASN A 69 -11.82 6.12 -10.92
CA ASN A 69 -11.59 7.38 -11.64
C ASN A 69 -10.69 8.36 -10.88
N ALA A 70 -10.41 8.11 -9.60
CA ALA A 70 -9.52 8.96 -8.82
C ALA A 70 -8.07 8.63 -9.15
N LEU A 71 -7.31 9.64 -9.58
CA LEU A 71 -5.92 9.51 -9.98
C LEU A 71 -5.02 10.44 -9.16
N PRO A 72 -3.86 9.96 -8.67
CA PRO A 72 -2.85 10.83 -8.08
C PRO A 72 -2.20 11.71 -9.14
N SER A 73 -1.81 12.92 -8.76
CA SER A 73 -1.21 13.91 -9.68
C SER A 73 0.12 13.45 -10.31
N ASN A 74 0.87 12.58 -9.63
CA ASN A 74 2.15 12.02 -10.08
C ASN A 74 2.02 10.53 -10.46
N LEU A 75 0.89 10.12 -11.04
CA LEU A 75 0.63 8.72 -11.40
C LEU A 75 1.76 8.06 -12.20
N ASN A 76 2.32 8.76 -13.18
CA ASN A 76 3.39 8.21 -14.02
C ASN A 76 4.67 7.90 -13.20
N GLU A 77 5.05 8.82 -12.30
CA GLU A 77 6.20 8.60 -11.40
C GLU A 77 5.95 7.42 -10.45
N LEU A 78 4.71 7.30 -9.95
CA LEU A 78 4.32 6.17 -9.10
C LEU A 78 4.43 4.84 -9.85
N ASP A 79 3.95 4.79 -11.09
CA ASP A 79 3.93 3.59 -11.94
C ASP A 79 5.34 3.15 -12.35
N GLU A 80 6.19 4.10 -12.78
CA GLU A 80 7.58 3.82 -13.12
C GLU A 80 8.36 3.26 -11.93
N THR A 81 8.20 3.89 -10.75
CA THR A 81 8.85 3.46 -9.50
C THR A 81 8.36 2.09 -9.05
N ALA A 82 7.06 1.82 -9.14
CA ALA A 82 6.48 0.52 -8.79
C ALA A 82 6.99 -0.60 -9.70
N HIS A 83 7.09 -0.34 -11.01
CA HIS A 83 7.65 -1.31 -11.95
C HIS A 83 9.14 -1.57 -11.72
N GLU A 84 9.92 -0.56 -11.33
CA GLU A 84 11.32 -0.77 -10.94
C GLU A 84 11.43 -1.68 -9.71
N ALA A 85 10.61 -1.42 -8.69
CA ALA A 85 10.56 -2.24 -7.48
C ALA A 85 10.17 -3.69 -7.77
N VAL A 86 9.11 -3.91 -8.57
CA VAL A 86 8.66 -5.26 -8.95
C VAL A 86 9.70 -6.01 -9.79
N ARG A 87 10.42 -5.32 -10.69
CA ARG A 87 11.54 -5.94 -11.45
C ARG A 87 12.65 -6.42 -10.52
N ALA A 88 13.07 -5.58 -9.57
CA ALA A 88 14.11 -5.93 -8.61
C ALA A 88 13.67 -7.06 -7.68
N LEU A 89 12.43 -7.04 -7.22
CA LEU A 89 11.85 -8.12 -6.41
C LEU A 89 11.85 -9.45 -7.17
N ARG A 90 11.38 -9.44 -8.42
CA ARG A 90 11.31 -10.63 -9.28
C ARG A 90 12.68 -11.23 -9.60
N SER A 91 13.76 -10.44 -9.57
CA SER A 91 15.11 -10.96 -9.87
C SER A 91 15.66 -11.88 -8.77
N VAL A 92 15.09 -11.84 -7.56
CA VAL A 92 15.56 -12.64 -6.42
C VAL A 92 15.09 -14.09 -6.52
N HIS A 93 13.77 -14.33 -6.51
CA HIS A 93 13.18 -15.69 -6.53
C HIS A 93 12.08 -15.88 -7.59
N HIS A 94 12.03 -14.99 -8.59
CA HIS A 94 11.12 -15.09 -9.73
C HIS A 94 9.61 -15.05 -9.42
N SER A 95 9.22 -14.51 -8.25
CA SER A 95 7.80 -14.23 -8.01
C SER A 95 7.25 -13.21 -9.01
N ASN A 96 5.96 -13.33 -9.29
CA ASN A 96 5.29 -12.56 -10.34
C ASN A 96 4.32 -11.56 -9.72
N TYR A 97 4.87 -10.51 -9.12
CA TYR A 97 4.08 -9.40 -8.59
C TYR A 97 3.52 -8.57 -9.75
N ARG A 98 2.29 -8.08 -9.60
CA ARG A 98 1.66 -7.18 -10.58
C ARG A 98 1.54 -5.78 -10.02
N VAL A 99 1.82 -4.78 -10.84
CA VAL A 99 1.55 -3.37 -10.53
C VAL A 99 0.13 -3.05 -10.97
N LEU A 100 -0.69 -2.48 -10.08
CA LEU A 100 -2.07 -2.08 -10.36
C LEU A 100 -2.41 -0.81 -9.57
N ARG A 101 -3.42 -0.05 -10.01
CA ARG A 101 -4.09 0.89 -9.12
C ARG A 101 -5.00 0.11 -8.17
N SER A 102 -5.01 0.47 -6.90
CA SER A 102 -5.80 -0.20 -5.84
C SER A 102 -7.27 -0.39 -6.25
N ALA A 103 -7.90 0.64 -6.82
CA ALA A 103 -9.30 0.58 -7.25
C ALA A 103 -9.57 -0.42 -8.39
N GLN A 104 -8.55 -0.83 -9.17
CA GLN A 104 -8.68 -1.87 -10.21
C GLN A 104 -8.81 -3.28 -9.62
N LEU A 105 -8.38 -3.49 -8.37
CA LEU A 105 -8.64 -4.72 -7.64
C LEU A 105 -10.09 -4.73 -7.15
N TYR A 106 -10.44 -3.72 -6.35
CA TYR A 106 -11.80 -3.32 -6.03
C TYR A 106 -11.75 -1.94 -5.35
N PRO A 107 -12.77 -1.07 -5.54
CA PRO A 107 -12.85 0.19 -4.82
C PRO A 107 -12.98 -0.01 -3.31
N ALA A 108 -12.16 0.69 -2.52
CA ALA A 108 -12.22 0.67 -1.07
C ALA A 108 -11.72 1.97 -0.45
N SER A 109 -12.48 2.47 0.53
CA SER A 109 -12.18 3.73 1.22
C SER A 109 -11.42 3.54 2.54
N GLY A 110 -10.82 4.63 3.02
CA GLY A 110 -10.25 4.71 4.37
C GLY A 110 -8.96 3.92 4.58
N ASP A 111 -8.21 3.62 3.51
CA ASP A 111 -6.87 3.04 3.61
C ASP A 111 -5.77 4.10 3.82
N ALA A 112 -4.64 3.64 4.37
CA ALA A 112 -3.55 4.54 4.72
C ALA A 112 -2.83 5.11 3.49
N PRO A 113 -2.47 4.32 2.46
CA PRO A 113 -1.78 4.86 1.29
C PRO A 113 -2.55 5.96 0.56
N ASP A 114 -3.87 5.82 0.43
CA ASP A 114 -4.74 6.85 -0.14
C ASP A 114 -4.73 8.13 0.70
N TRP A 115 -4.87 8.01 2.02
CA TRP A 115 -4.86 9.16 2.92
C TRP A 115 -3.51 9.87 2.89
N VAL A 116 -2.42 9.10 2.96
CA VAL A 116 -1.06 9.63 2.84
C VAL A 116 -0.92 10.40 1.54
N LYS A 117 -1.34 9.81 0.42
CA LYS A 117 -1.16 10.42 -0.89
C LYS A 117 -2.00 11.68 -1.08
N LYS A 118 -3.23 11.70 -0.55
CA LYS A 118 -4.18 12.81 -0.73
C LYS A 118 -3.93 13.96 0.25
N PHE A 119 -3.58 13.65 1.49
CA PHE A 119 -3.61 14.62 2.57
C PHE A 119 -2.25 14.94 3.16
N THR A 120 -1.17 14.26 2.80
CA THR A 120 0.19 14.61 3.25
C THR A 120 1.05 15.14 2.10
N LYS A 121 2.24 15.63 2.41
CA LYS A 121 3.25 16.01 1.40
C LYS A 121 4.08 14.83 0.89
N ILE A 122 3.84 13.61 1.37
CA ILE A 122 4.62 12.42 1.02
C ILE A 122 4.29 12.00 -0.43
N PRO A 123 5.24 12.08 -1.39
CA PRO A 123 4.93 11.94 -2.80
C PRO A 123 4.71 10.49 -3.24
N TYR A 124 5.42 9.53 -2.66
CA TYR A 124 5.34 8.10 -3.02
C TYR A 124 4.56 7.34 -1.94
N SER A 125 3.49 6.65 -2.32
CA SER A 125 2.64 5.92 -1.39
C SER A 125 2.12 4.65 -2.07
N TYR A 126 2.29 3.49 -1.41
CA TYR A 126 1.94 2.19 -1.96
C TYR A 126 1.36 1.23 -0.92
N THR A 127 0.54 0.28 -1.39
CA THR A 127 0.28 -0.98 -0.68
C THR A 127 1.04 -2.09 -1.38
N VAL A 128 1.66 -3.02 -0.65
CA VAL A 128 2.21 -4.25 -1.22
C VAL A 128 1.53 -5.45 -0.60
N GLU A 129 0.89 -6.28 -1.43
CA GLU A 129 0.34 -7.57 -1.05
C GLU A 129 1.40 -8.66 -1.31
N LEU A 130 1.96 -9.22 -0.25
CA LEU A 130 3.06 -10.19 -0.33
C LEU A 130 2.60 -11.58 -0.82
N ARG A 131 3.50 -12.56 -0.74
CA ARG A 131 3.21 -13.98 -0.99
C ARG A 131 2.11 -14.52 -0.05
N PRO A 132 1.40 -15.58 -0.46
CA PRO A 132 1.42 -16.20 -1.79
C PRO A 132 0.55 -15.42 -2.79
N ASP A 133 0.40 -15.92 -4.02
CA ASP A 133 -0.50 -15.33 -5.03
C ASP A 133 -1.97 -15.76 -4.86
N HIS A 134 -2.26 -16.84 -4.13
CA HIS A 134 -3.62 -17.35 -3.93
C HIS A 134 -3.75 -18.28 -2.71
N TYR A 135 -4.99 -18.51 -2.28
CA TYR A 135 -5.33 -19.33 -1.10
C TYR A 135 -4.77 -20.76 -1.13
N GLN A 136 -4.72 -21.41 -2.29
CA GLN A 136 -4.25 -22.80 -2.42
C GLN A 136 -2.76 -22.97 -2.09
N LYS A 137 -1.99 -21.87 -2.02
CA LYS A 137 -0.58 -21.85 -1.58
C LYS A 137 -0.41 -21.34 -0.14
N GLY A 138 -1.48 -21.28 0.63
CA GLY A 138 -1.47 -20.91 2.06
C GLY A 138 -2.28 -19.66 2.38
N GLY A 139 -2.53 -18.77 1.42
CA GLY A 139 -3.20 -17.48 1.70
C GLY A 139 -2.52 -16.77 2.89
N PHE A 140 -3.27 -16.53 3.97
CA PHE A 140 -2.74 -15.93 5.20
C PHE A 140 -1.88 -16.86 6.07
N VAL A 141 -1.94 -18.18 5.85
CA VAL A 141 -1.17 -19.20 6.57
C VAL A 141 -0.04 -19.71 5.67
N LEU A 142 0.87 -18.80 5.34
CA LEU A 142 2.02 -19.08 4.49
C LEU A 142 3.00 -20.04 5.21
N PRO A 143 3.52 -21.10 4.56
CA PRO A 143 4.49 -22.01 5.19
C PRO A 143 5.73 -21.27 5.70
N GLU A 144 6.25 -21.68 6.87
CA GLU A 144 7.40 -21.02 7.51
C GLU A 144 8.64 -20.93 6.61
N ASN A 145 8.86 -21.94 5.76
CA ASN A 145 9.98 -21.96 4.82
C ASN A 145 9.87 -20.91 3.69
N GLN A 146 8.75 -20.19 3.59
CA GLN A 146 8.56 -19.07 2.67
C GLN A 146 8.82 -17.71 3.31
N ILE A 147 9.03 -17.64 4.64
CA ILE A 147 9.25 -16.36 5.33
C ILE A 147 10.52 -15.68 4.81
N ILE A 148 11.66 -16.38 4.83
CA ILE A 148 12.94 -15.83 4.36
C ILE A 148 12.90 -15.47 2.86
N PRO A 149 12.43 -16.34 1.95
CA PRO A 149 12.28 -15.97 0.54
C PRO A 149 11.39 -14.74 0.32
N THR A 150 10.31 -14.58 1.08
CA THR A 150 9.44 -13.40 0.99
C THR A 150 10.17 -12.14 1.46
N GLY A 151 10.94 -12.24 2.55
CA GLY A 151 11.75 -11.15 3.10
C GLY A 151 12.84 -10.66 2.14
N GLU A 152 13.57 -11.59 1.50
CA GLU A 152 14.62 -11.27 0.53
C GLU A 152 14.06 -10.55 -0.70
N GLU A 153 12.92 -11.02 -1.21
CA GLU A 153 12.20 -10.39 -2.32
C GLU A 153 11.73 -8.97 -2.00
N ILE A 154 10.99 -8.79 -0.90
CA ILE A 154 10.45 -7.48 -0.56
C ILE A 154 11.55 -6.48 -0.21
N TYR A 155 12.65 -6.93 0.40
CA TYR A 155 13.82 -6.09 0.65
C TYR A 155 14.41 -5.57 -0.67
N ALA A 156 14.61 -6.43 -1.67
CA ALA A 156 15.11 -6.02 -2.97
C ALA A 156 14.17 -5.01 -3.66
N GLY A 157 12.86 -5.25 -3.61
CA GLY A 157 11.87 -4.34 -4.17
C GLY A 157 11.84 -2.97 -3.50
N VAL A 158 11.76 -2.94 -2.16
CA VAL A 158 11.73 -1.68 -1.40
C VAL A 158 13.05 -0.91 -1.54
N ARG A 159 14.18 -1.60 -1.60
CA ARG A 159 15.48 -0.97 -1.85
C ARG A 159 15.52 -0.31 -3.23
N ALA A 160 15.12 -1.01 -4.28
CA ALA A 160 15.09 -0.46 -5.63
C ALA A 160 14.11 0.73 -5.74
N MET A 161 12.94 0.64 -5.10
CA MET A 161 12.01 1.77 -4.97
C MET A 161 12.70 2.98 -4.33
N ALA A 162 13.36 2.79 -3.17
CA ALA A 162 14.04 3.87 -2.46
C ALA A 162 15.16 4.52 -3.29
N GLU A 163 15.99 3.71 -3.95
CA GLU A 163 17.05 4.18 -4.84
C GLU A 163 16.47 4.98 -6.02
N HIS A 164 15.36 4.52 -6.61
CA HIS A 164 14.67 5.20 -7.70
C HIS A 164 14.07 6.55 -7.24
N VAL A 165 13.42 6.59 -6.08
CA VAL A 165 12.86 7.81 -5.49
C VAL A 165 13.96 8.84 -5.23
N VAL A 166 15.07 8.44 -4.60
CA VAL A 166 16.18 9.34 -4.30
C VAL A 166 16.80 9.91 -5.57
N LYS A 167 16.89 9.12 -6.64
CA LYS A 167 17.45 9.57 -7.92
C LYS A 167 16.57 10.59 -8.64
N ASN A 168 15.24 10.46 -8.53
CA ASN A 168 14.28 11.26 -9.30
C ASN A 168 13.64 12.41 -8.50
N MET A 169 13.88 12.48 -7.19
CA MET A 169 13.51 13.65 -6.41
C MET A 169 14.35 14.87 -6.83
N LYS A 170 13.66 15.89 -7.34
CA LYS A 170 14.23 17.23 -7.47
C LYS A 170 14.23 17.88 -6.08
N LEU A 171 15.39 17.87 -5.43
CA LEU A 171 15.67 18.65 -4.21
C LEU A 171 15.65 20.14 -4.52
#